data_AF-A0A7J6VJU6-F1
#
_entry.id   AF-A0A7J6VJU6-F1
#
_cell.length_a   1.000
_cell.length_b   1.000
_cell.length_c   1.000
_cell.angle_alpha   90.00
_cell.angle_beta   90.00
_cell.angle_gamma   90.00
#
_symmetry.space_group_name_H-M   'P 1'
#
loop_
_entity.id
_entity.type
_entity.pdbx_description
1 polymer ?
#
loop_
_entity_poly.entity_id
_entity_poly.type
_entity_poly.pdbx_seq_one_letter_code
_entity_poly.pdbx_strand_id
1 'polypeptide(L)'
;MYHHVLVSISPEACLTFVPLRSAPPSKKQKVIAIGLIDGNHFVPLKLKTGCPIPEHVAFWKKFHHREADKWEKLLHRFNRTFEEIVGSNI
;
A
#
# COMPACT_ATOMS: atom_id res chain seq x y z
N MET A 1 -6.97 -16.22 6.87
CA MET A 1 -6.40 -14.93 7.31
C MET A 1 -5.89 -14.19 6.07
N TYR A 2 -6.33 -12.96 5.84
CA TYR A 2 -5.98 -12.19 4.63
C TYR A 2 -4.62 -11.50 4.82
N HIS A 3 -3.68 -11.76 3.92
CA HIS A 3 -2.31 -11.22 3.95
C HIS A 3 -1.99 -10.37 2.72
N HIS A 4 -3.01 -9.67 2.21
CA HIS A 4 -2.90 -8.89 0.98
C HIS A 4 -2.57 -7.43 1.32
N VAL A 5 -1.79 -6.80 0.44
CA VAL A 5 -1.59 -5.36 0.42
C VAL A 5 -2.61 -4.79 -0.56
N LEU A 6 -3.46 -3.88 -0.12
CA LEU A 6 -4.39 -3.17 -0.99
C LEU A 6 -3.80 -1.80 -1.32
N VAL A 7 -3.73 -1.47 -2.60
CA VAL A 7 -3.31 -0.16 -3.08
C VAL A 7 -4.53 0.49 -3.73
N SER A 8 -4.88 1.69 -3.28
CA SER A 8 -5.88 2.53 -3.90
C SER A 8 -5.17 3.68 -4.61
N ILE A 9 -5.52 3.90 -5.88
CA ILE A 9 -4.97 4.97 -6.71
C ILE A 9 -6.15 5.85 -7.14
N SER A 10 -6.07 7.13 -6.85
CA SER A 10 -7.00 8.15 -7.35
C SER A 10 -6.24 9.43 -7.70
N PRO A 11 -6.88 10.37 -8.42
CA PRO A 11 -6.31 11.70 -8.65
C PRO A 11 -5.98 12.46 -7.35
N GLU A 12 -6.77 12.26 -6.30
CA GLU A 12 -6.64 12.95 -5.02
C GLU A 12 -5.56 12.33 -4.13
N ALA A 13 -5.46 11.00 -4.10
CA ALA A 13 -4.49 10.30 -3.26
C ALA A 13 -4.17 8.90 -3.78
N CYS A 14 -2.93 8.47 -3.49
CA CYS A 14 -2.49 7.10 -3.63
C CYS A 14 -2.19 6.52 -2.25
N LEU A 15 -2.91 5.47 -1.84
CA LEU A 15 -2.87 4.95 -0.48
C LEU A 15 -2.64 3.43 -0.45
N THR A 16 -1.80 3.00 0.47
CA THR A 16 -1.56 1.59 0.77
C THR A 16 -2.20 1.17 2.09
N PHE A 17 -2.93 0.07 2.06
CA PHE A 17 -3.60 -0.55 3.20
C PHE A 17 -3.03 -1.95 3.41
N VAL A 18 -2.73 -2.28 4.68
CA VAL A 18 -2.26 -3.60 5.10
C VAL A 18 -3.08 -4.07 6.32
N PRO A 19 -3.06 -5.38 6.63
CA PRO A 19 -3.79 -5.90 7.77
C PRO A 19 -3.46 -5.17 9.08
N LEU A 20 -4.48 -4.92 9.89
CA LEU A 20 -4.34 -4.23 11.18
C LEU A 20 -3.89 -5.16 12.32
N ARG A 21 -4.05 -6.48 12.17
CA ARG A 21 -3.91 -7.43 13.29
C ARG A 21 -3.03 -8.65 13.01
N SER A 22 -2.52 -8.81 11.80
CA SER A 22 -1.67 -9.94 11.45
C SER A 22 -0.29 -9.46 11.05
N ALA A 23 0.72 -10.29 11.28
CA ALA A 23 2.06 -10.05 10.74
C ALA A 23 2.07 -10.23 9.21
N PRO A 24 2.99 -9.58 8.48
CA PRO A 24 3.22 -9.90 7.09
C PRO A 24 3.67 -11.36 6.95
N PRO A 25 3.20 -12.07 5.92
CA PRO A 25 3.66 -13.42 5.63
C PRO A 25 5.16 -13.39 5.31
N SER A 26 5.86 -14.49 5.61
CA SER A 26 7.28 -14.66 5.21
C SER A 26 7.45 -14.77 3.69
N LYS A 27 6.40 -15.19 2.99
CA LYS A 27 6.33 -15.24 1.52
C LYS A 27 5.98 -13.86 0.95
N LYS A 28 6.26 -13.66 -0.34
CA LYS A 28 5.90 -12.41 -1.06
C LYS A 28 4.42 -12.08 -0.84
N GLN A 29 4.16 -10.83 -0.45
CA GLN A 29 2.81 -10.32 -0.25
C GLN A 29 2.12 -10.18 -1.61
N LYS A 30 0.83 -10.54 -1.66
CA LYS A 30 0.03 -10.33 -2.86
C LYS A 30 -0.54 -8.92 -2.82
N VAL A 31 -0.20 -8.13 -3.83
CA VAL A 31 -0.72 -6.77 -4.02
C VAL A 31 -2.01 -6.84 -4.82
N ILE A 32 -3.05 -6.18 -4.33
CA ILE A 32 -4.30 -5.91 -5.04
C ILE A 32 -4.32 -4.40 -5.27
N ALA A 33 -4.50 -3.96 -6.51
CA ALA A 33 -4.60 -2.54 -6.81
C ALA A 33 -6.00 -2.22 -7.33
N ILE A 34 -6.55 -1.11 -6.86
CA ILE A 34 -7.82 -0.57 -7.30
C ILE A 34 -7.66 0.91 -7.66
N GLY A 35 -8.34 1.33 -8.72
CA GLY A 35 -8.48 2.72 -9.11
C GLY A 35 -9.82 3.26 -8.62
N LEU A 36 -9.84 4.46 -8.03
CA LEU A 36 -11.06 5.21 -7.78
C LEU A 36 -11.24 6.24 -8.89
N ILE A 37 -12.30 6.08 -9.69
CA ILE A 37 -12.66 6.93 -10.81
C ILE A 37 -13.91 7.72 -10.42
N ASP A 38 -13.90 9.03 -10.72
CA ASP A 38 -15.01 9.96 -10.50
C ASP A 38 -15.60 9.95 -9.08
N GLY A 39 -14.77 9.62 -8.09
CA GLY A 39 -15.12 9.60 -6.66
C GLY A 39 -16.15 8.52 -6.25
N ASN A 40 -16.61 7.66 -7.16
CA ASN A 40 -17.68 6.69 -6.86
C ASN A 40 -17.49 5.30 -7.50
N HIS A 41 -16.51 5.12 -8.39
CA HIS A 41 -16.34 3.87 -9.12
C HIS A 41 -14.97 3.23 -8.85
N PHE A 42 -14.98 1.98 -8.41
CA PHE A 42 -13.75 1.21 -8.19
C PHE A 42 -13.48 0.22 -9.32
N VAL A 43 -12.29 0.30 -9.91
CA VAL A 43 -11.84 -0.62 -10.96
C VAL A 43 -10.60 -1.39 -10.50
N PRO A 44 -10.44 -2.69 -10.84
CA PRO A 44 -9.20 -3.41 -10.60
C PRO A 44 -8.09 -2.88 -11.52
N LEU A 45 -6.90 -2.69 -10.98
CA LEU A 45 -5.72 -2.27 -11.73
C LEU A 45 -4.68 -3.39 -11.78
N LYS A 46 -4.01 -3.50 -12.93
CA LYS A 46 -2.85 -4.39 -13.10
C LYS A 46 -1.57 -3.58 -12.98
N LEU A 47 -0.89 -3.71 -11.83
CA LEU A 47 0.40 -3.07 -11.62
C LEU A 47 1.51 -3.78 -12.40
N LYS A 48 2.48 -3.00 -12.89
CA LYS A 48 3.71 -3.56 -13.47
C LYS A 48 4.55 -4.20 -12.37
N THR A 49 5.22 -5.30 -12.69
CA THR A 49 6.16 -5.94 -11.76
C THR A 49 7.25 -4.95 -11.34
N GLY A 50 7.48 -4.82 -10.03
CA GLY A 50 8.50 -3.93 -9.50
C GLY A 50 8.11 -2.44 -9.50
N CYS A 51 6.86 -2.10 -9.80
CA CYS A 51 6.41 -0.72 -9.62
C CYS A 51 6.53 -0.30 -8.15
N PRO A 52 6.82 0.97 -7.88
CA PRO A 52 6.78 1.49 -6.53
C PRO A 52 5.34 1.41 -5.99
N ILE A 53 5.22 1.23 -4.67
CA ILE A 53 3.93 1.17 -3.98
C ILE A 53 3.80 2.44 -3.13
N PRO A 54 2.67 3.17 -3.20
CA PRO A 54 2.46 4.44 -2.49
C PRO A 54 2.53 4.29 -0.97
N GLU A 55 2.61 5.43 -0.28
CA GLU A 55 2.64 5.47 1.18
C GLU A 55 1.42 4.79 1.82
N HIS A 56 1.64 4.22 3.01
CA HIS A 56 0.56 3.66 3.79
C HIS A 56 -0.31 4.76 4.40
N VAL A 57 -1.59 4.46 4.60
CA VAL A 57 -2.49 5.39 5.26
C VAL A 57 -2.00 5.70 6.69
N ALA A 58 -1.82 6.98 7.02
CA ALA A 58 -1.29 7.44 8.30
C ALA A 58 -2.05 6.88 9.52
N PHE A 59 -3.36 6.63 9.36
CA PHE A 59 -4.19 6.04 10.40
C PHE A 59 -3.80 4.60 10.77
N TRP A 60 -3.20 3.84 9.85
CA TRP A 60 -2.74 2.48 10.15
C TRP A 60 -1.71 2.47 11.29
N LYS A 61 -0.75 3.42 11.26
CA LYS A 61 0.27 3.54 12.31
C LYS A 61 -0.32 3.78 13.70
N LYS A 62 -1.47 4.46 13.77
CA LYS A 62 -2.15 4.75 15.03
C LYS A 62 -3.00 3.58 15.56
N PHE A 63 -3.58 2.77 14.67
CA PHE A 63 -4.65 1.83 15.04
C PHE A 63 -4.30 0.35 14.84
N HIS A 64 -3.10 0.01 14.35
CA HIS A 64 -2.70 -1.38 14.23
C HIS A 64 -2.41 -2.03 15.60
N HIS A 65 -2.62 -3.33 15.66
CA HIS A 65 -2.26 -4.16 16.81
C HIS A 65 -0.77 -4.52 16.75
N ARG A 66 -0.16 -4.78 17.91
CA ARG A 66 1.28 -5.12 18.04
C ARG A 66 1.75 -6.27 17.13
N GLU A 67 0.86 -7.21 16.82
CA GLU A 67 1.19 -8.31 15.90
C GLU A 67 1.45 -7.86 14.46
N ALA A 68 0.97 -6.67 14.10
CA ALA A 68 1.12 -6.08 12.77
C ALA A 68 2.35 -5.15 12.66
N ASP A 69 3.11 -4.90 13.72
CA ASP A 69 4.28 -3.99 13.73
C ASP A 69 5.27 -4.28 12.60
N LYS A 70 5.44 -5.56 12.24
CA LYS A 70 6.35 -6.00 11.18
C LYS A 70 5.99 -5.47 9.79
N TRP A 71 4.76 -4.99 9.57
CA TRP A 71 4.38 -4.35 8.32
C TRP A 71 5.08 -3.00 8.12
N GLU A 72 5.38 -2.26 9.18
CA GLU A 72 6.01 -0.92 9.08
C GLU A 72 7.34 -1.00 8.32
N LYS A 73 8.18 -2.00 8.62
CA LYS A 73 9.46 -2.22 7.91
C LYS A 73 9.26 -2.54 6.43
N LEU A 74 8.19 -3.27 6.08
CA LEU A 74 7.86 -3.60 4.69
C LEU A 74 7.36 -2.35 3.95
N LEU A 75 6.47 -1.59 4.59
CA LEU A 75 5.93 -0.34 4.05
C LEU A 75 7.02 0.71 3.81
N HIS A 76 7.94 0.89 4.76
CA HIS A 76 9.10 1.78 4.56
C HIS A 76 9.98 1.41 3.37
N ARG A 77 10.05 0.12 3.00
CA ARG A 77 10.78 -0.30 1.80
C ARG A 77 10.05 0.15 0.53
N PHE A 78 8.73 0.03 0.52
CA PHE A 78 7.88 0.43 -0.60
C PHE A 78 7.89 1.95 -0.83
N ASN A 79 7.75 2.74 0.23
CA ASN A 79 7.71 4.20 0.15
C ASN A 79 8.97 4.79 -0.45
N ARG A 80 10.15 4.31 -0.02
CA ARG A 80 11.45 4.81 -0.50
C ARG A 80 11.55 4.79 -2.03
N THR A 81 11.18 3.66 -2.64
CA THR A 81 11.21 3.52 -4.10
C THR A 81 10.15 4.39 -4.79
N PHE A 82 9.03 4.67 -4.12
CA PHE A 82 8.00 5.56 -4.64
C PHE A 82 8.46 7.03 -4.62
N GLU A 83 8.99 7.51 -3.51
CA GLU A 83 9.51 8.87 -3.36
C GLU A 83 10.67 9.14 -4.33
N GLU A 84 11.58 8.19 -4.53
CA GLU A 84 12.67 8.29 -5.51
C GLU A 84 12.15 8.56 -6.94
N ILE A 85 10.99 8.01 -7.31
CA ILE A 85 10.43 8.14 -8.66
C ILE A 85 9.52 9.37 -8.79
N VAL A 86 8.72 9.67 -7.77
CA VAL A 86 7.74 10.77 -7.79
C VAL A 86 8.38 12.11 -7.41
N GLY A 87 9.28 12.11 -6.42
CA GLY A 87 10.02 13.29 -5.97
C GLY A 87 11.13 13.74 -6.91
N SER A 88 11.47 12.95 -7.94
CA SER A 88 12.39 13.36 -9.01
C SER A 88 11.71 14.16 -10.14
N ASN A 89 10.39 14.38 -10.06
CA ASN A 89 9.59 15.07 -11.08
C ASN A 89 8.85 16.31 -10.54
N ILE A 90 9.31 16.89 -9.43
CA ILE A 90 8.85 18.20 -8.91
C ILE A 90 10.05 19.12 -8.75
#